data_AF-A0A942KIG8-F1
#
_entry.id   AF-A0A942KIG8-F1
#
_cell.length_a   1.000
_cell.length_b   1.000
_cell.length_c   1.000
_cell.angle_alpha   90.00
_cell.angle_beta   90.00
_cell.angle_gamma   90.00
#
_symmetry.space_group_name_H-M   'P 1'
#
loop_
_entity.id
_entity.type
_entity.pdbx_description
1 polymer ?
#
loop_
_entity_poly.entity_id
_entity_poly.type
_entity_poly.pdbx_seq_one_letter_code
_entity_poly.pdbx_strand_id
1 'polypeptide(L)' 'MTRLQALKIVNVVLALSFFMVSIPGIIQFVTQGAIPYSQFRAIHPIAGTIFTLAGFTHVALNFKWIKVNYFKKKK' A
#
# COMPACT_ATOMS: atom_id res chain seq x y z
N MET A 1 3.91 -2.34 21.68
CA MET A 1 3.16 -3.02 20.59
C MET A 1 3.99 -4.17 20.06
N THR A 2 3.43 -5.38 19.94
CA THR A 2 4.17 -6.51 19.35
C THR A 2 4.29 -6.36 17.84
N ARG A 3 5.30 -7.00 17.21
CA ARG A 3 5.42 -7.05 15.75
C ARG A 3 4.12 -7.48 15.05
N LEU A 4 3.43 -8.48 15.61
CA LEU A 4 2.18 -9.00 15.04
C LEU A 4 1.05 -7.96 15.12
N GLN A 5 0.93 -7.25 16.25
CA GLN A 5 -0.03 -6.16 16.39
C GLN A 5 0.27 -5.02 15.41
N ALA A 6 1.55 -4.65 15.26
CA ALA A 6 1.98 -3.64 14.29
C ALA A 6 1.60 -4.02 12.85
N LEU A 7 1.84 -5.28 12.47
CA LEU A 7 1.48 -5.80 11.15
C LEU A 7 -0.03 -5.79 10.91
N LYS A 8 -0.86 -6.08 11.92
CA LYS A 8 -2.33 -5.98 11.79
C LYS A 8 -2.75 -4.56 11.42
N ILE A 9 -2.20 -3.55 12.09
CA ILE A 9 -2.49 -2.14 11.81
C ILE A 9 -1.99 -1.77 10.41
N VAL A 10 -0.72 -2.07 10.09
CA VAL A 10 -0.13 -1.75 8.79
C VAL A 10 -0.88 -2.43 7.65
N ASN A 11 -1.37 -3.66 7.83
CA ASN A 11 -2.16 -4.36 6.81
C ASN A 11 -3.51 -3.68 6.55
N VAL A 12 -4.19 -3.19 7.60
CA VAL A 12 -5.43 -2.42 7.44
C VAL A 12 -5.15 -1.12 6.70
N VAL A 13 -4.09 -0.40 7.08
CA VAL A 13 -3.68 0.84 6.39
C VAL A 13 -3.35 0.57 4.92
N LEU A 14 -2.61 -0.52 4.62
CA LEU A 14 -2.31 -0.94 3.26
C LEU A 14 -3.57 -1.22 2.45
N ALA A 15 -4.52 -1.99 3.00
CA ALA A 15 -5.76 -2.31 2.31
C ALA A 15 -6.59 -1.06 2.00
N LEU A 16 -6.78 -0.18 2.99
CA LEU A 16 -7.54 1.05 2.81
C LEU A 16 -6.87 1.98 1.80
N SER A 17 -5.56 2.24 1.94
CA SER A 17 -4.83 3.10 1.01
C SER A 17 -4.74 2.52 -0.40
N PHE A 18 -4.67 1.20 -0.54
CA PHE A 18 -4.77 0.52 -1.84
C PHE A 18 -6.09 0.83 -2.55
N PHE A 19 -7.23 0.72 -1.86
CA PHE A 19 -8.52 1.05 -2.46
C PHE A 19 -8.63 2.54 -2.76
N MET A 20 -8.17 3.41 -1.87
CA MET A 20 -8.19 4.86 -2.06
C MET A 20 -7.33 5.34 -3.24
N VAL A 21 -6.22 4.66 -3.56
CA VAL A 21 -5.40 4.99 -4.72
C VAL A 21 -5.94 4.32 -6.00
N SER A 22 -6.35 3.05 -5.90
CA SER A 22 -6.70 2.23 -7.06
C SER A 22 -8.09 2.54 -7.63
N ILE A 23 -9.12 2.71 -6.80
CA ILE A 23 -10.48 2.96 -7.28
C ILE A 23 -10.54 4.26 -8.10
N PRO A 24 -10.09 5.41 -7.59
CA PRO A 24 -10.07 6.64 -8.38
C PRO A 24 -9.18 6.54 -9.61
N GLY A 25 -8.04 5.85 -9.51
CA GLY A 25 -7.14 5.62 -10.65
C GLY A 25 -7.80 4.83 -11.79
N ILE A 26 -8.49 3.73 -11.43
CA ILE A 26 -9.23 2.89 -12.38
C ILE A 26 -10.41 3.67 -12.96
N ILE A 27 -11.20 4.37 -12.14
CA ILE A 27 -12.32 5.18 -12.64
C ILE A 27 -11.79 6.23 -13.63
N GLN A 28 -10.76 6.99 -13.25
CA GLN A 28 -10.16 8.02 -14.09
C GLN A 28 -9.68 7.42 -15.43
N PHE A 29 -9.07 6.24 -15.40
CA PHE A 29 -8.59 5.53 -16.59
C PHE A 29 -9.72 5.03 -17.48
N VAL A 30 -10.71 4.31 -16.92
CA VAL A 30 -11.80 3.67 -17.68
C VAL A 30 -12.78 4.67 -18.24
N THR A 31 -13.13 5.70 -17.47
CA THR A 31 -14.11 6.72 -17.86
C THR A 31 -13.49 7.88 -18.66
N GLN A 32 -12.17 7.85 -18.85
CA GLN A 32 -11.40 8.91 -19.50
C GLN A 32 -11.60 10.31 -18.86
N GLY A 33 -11.94 10.36 -17.57
CA GLY A 33 -12.00 11.62 -16.81
C GLY A 33 -13.31 11.94 -16.09
N ALA A 34 -14.06 10.95 -15.61
CA ALA A 34 -15.25 11.21 -14.78
C ALA A 34 -14.93 11.90 -13.45
N ILE A 35 -13.71 11.80 -12.94
CA ILE A 35 -13.29 12.49 -11.71
C ILE A 35 -12.67 13.84 -12.11
N PRO A 36 -13.15 14.97 -11.55
CA PRO A 36 -12.51 16.25 -11.75
C PRO A 36 -11.01 16.17 -11.42
N TYR A 37 -10.17 16.57 -12.35
CA TYR A 37 -8.72 16.41 -12.21
C TYR A 37 -8.17 17.10 -10.95
N SER A 38 -8.80 18.19 -10.50
CA SER A 38 -8.48 18.86 -9.23
C SER A 38 -8.67 17.99 -7.99
N GLN A 39 -9.71 17.15 -7.96
CA GLN A 39 -9.95 16.21 -6.88
C GLN A 39 -9.01 15.01 -6.98
N PHE A 40 -8.84 14.48 -8.20
CA PHE A 40 -7.93 13.37 -8.46
C PHE A 40 -6.49 13.69 -8.04
N ARG A 41 -5.96 14.84 -8.48
CA ARG A 41 -4.58 15.27 -8.15
C ARG A 41 -4.37 15.60 -6.67
N ALA A 42 -5.42 15.87 -5.91
CA ALA A 42 -5.32 16.10 -4.48
C ALA A 42 -5.28 14.78 -3.71
N ILE A 43 -6.21 13.87 -4.01
CA ILE A 43 -6.40 12.64 -3.23
C ILE A 43 -5.41 11.55 -3.66
N HIS A 44 -5.19 11.36 -4.96
CA HIS A 44 -4.43 10.23 -5.50
C HIS A 44 -2.95 10.22 -5.03
N PRO A 45 -2.20 11.35 -5.07
CA PRO A 45 -0.82 11.36 -4.58
C PRO A 45 -0.70 11.13 -3.07
N ILE A 46 -1.67 11.63 -2.28
CA ILE A 46 -1.69 11.43 -0.82
C ILE A 46 -1.92 9.94 -0.51
N ALA A 47 -2.95 9.34 -1.11
CA ALA A 47 -3.24 7.92 -0.94
C ALA A 47 -2.06 7.04 -1.40
N GLY A 48 -1.45 7.36 -2.55
CA GLY A 48 -0.27 6.65 -3.07
C GLY A 48 0.95 6.78 -2.16
N THR A 49 1.16 7.95 -1.55
CA THR A 49 2.25 8.17 -0.58
C THR A 49 2.04 7.33 0.68
N ILE A 50 0.82 7.35 1.24
CA ILE A 50 0.46 6.54 2.42
C ILE A 50 0.65 5.06 2.11
N PHE A 51 0.16 4.59 0.95
CA PHE A 51 0.30 3.20 0.52
C PHE A 51 1.78 2.79 0.41
N THR A 52 2.61 3.65 -0.20
CA THR A 52 4.04 3.40 -0.37
C THR A 52 4.77 3.30 0.97
N LEU A 53 4.53 4.24 1.89
CA LEU A 53 5.14 4.22 3.23
C LEU A 53 4.68 3.01 4.05
N ALA A 54 3.39 2.68 3.99
CA ALA A 54 2.85 1.49 4.64
C ALA A 54 3.47 0.20 4.05
N GLY A 55 3.70 0.16 2.74
CA GLY A 55 4.37 -0.94 2.05
C GLY A 55 5.81 -1.15 2.52
N PHE A 56 6.61 -0.07 2.57
CA PHE A 56 7.97 -0.15 3.13
C PHE A 56 7.97 -0.62 4.59
N THR A 57 7.06 -0.08 5.40
CA THR A 57 6.91 -0.48 6.81
C THR A 57 6.53 -1.96 6.92
N HIS A 58 5.61 -2.43 6.07
CA HIS A 58 5.20 -3.83 6.03
C HIS A 58 6.38 -4.76 5.69
N VAL A 59 7.17 -4.40 4.67
CA VAL A 59 8.37 -5.18 4.28
C VAL A 59 9.39 -5.17 5.42
N ALA A 60 9.67 -4.02 6.03
CA ALA A 60 10.61 -3.91 7.15
C ALA A 60 10.17 -4.80 8.33
N LEU A 61 8.89 -4.75 8.71
CA LEU A 61 8.33 -5.58 9.76
C LEU A 61 8.37 -7.08 9.39
N ASN A 62 8.23 -7.44 8.11
CA ASN A 62 8.28 -8.83 7.64
C ASN A 62 9.65 -9.33 7.20
N PHE A 63 10.70 -8.51 7.26
CA PHE A 63 11.99 -8.83 6.65
C PHE A 63 12.64 -10.12 7.14
N LYS A 64 12.51 -10.45 8.44
CA LYS A 64 13.02 -11.73 8.99
C LYS A 64 12.36 -12.94 8.33
N TRP A 65 11.04 -12.90 8.13
CA TRP A 65 10.30 -13.96 7.45
C TRP A 65 10.69 -14.04 5.97
N ILE A 66 10.81 -12.89 5.30
CA ILE A 66 11.25 -12.82 3.90
C ILE A 66 12.63 -13.47 3.75
N LYS A 67 13.59 -13.12 4.61
CA LYS A 67 14.94 -13.69 4.56
C LYS A 67 14.97 -15.20 4.73
N VAL A 68 14.14 -15.74 5.62
CA VAL A 68 14.06 -17.19 5.87
C VAL A 68 13.46 -17.94 4.69
N ASN A 69 12.47 -17.35 3.99
CA ASN A 69 11.75 -18.04 2.91
C ASN A 69 12.37 -17.82 1.52
N TYR A 70 12.93 -16.64 1.26
CA TYR A 70 13.41 -16.25 -0.06
C TYR A 70 14.94 -16.16 -0.16
N PHE A 71 15.66 -15.93 0.94
CA PHE A 71 17.12 -15.73 0.91
C PHE A 71 17.93 -16.86 1.56
N LYS A 72 17.30 -17.85 2.20
CA LYS A 72 18.04 -19.06 2.62
C LYS A 72 18.34 -19.92 1.40
N LYS A 73 19.63 -20.06 1.09
CA LYS A 73 20.12 -21.12 0.17
C LYS A 73 19.74 -22.48 0.78
N LYS A 74 19.12 -23.35 -0.02
CA LYS A 74 18.99 -24.77 0.32
C LYS A 74 20.43 -25.31 0.49
N LYS A 75 20.71 -25.95 1.62
CA LYS A 75 21.96 -26.69 1.83
C LYS A 75 22.02 -27.87 0.88
#